data_AF-A0A0S8DP13-F1
#
_entry.id   AF-A0A0S8DP13-F1
#
_cell.length_a   1.000
_cell.length_b   1.000
_cell.length_c   1.000
_cell.angle_alpha   90.00
_cell.angle_beta   90.00
_cell.angle_gamma   90.00
#
_symmetry.space_group_name_H-M   'P 1'
#
loop_
_entity.id
_entity.type
_entity.pdbx_description
1 polymer ?
#
loop_
_entity_poly.entity_id
_entity_poly.type
_entity_poly.pdbx_seq_one_letter_code
_entity_poly.pdbx_strand_id
1 'polypeptide(L)' 'MQYLKEIKKWIGEITEISLLLIAFGIVVQILFGDVVPFFGGITTNLTALLNTLGDNGFVALITLGVILYLLQRRRVTD' A
#
# COMPACT_ATOMS: atom_id res chain seq x y z
N MET A 1 21.23 -18.57 -5.03
CA MET A 1 20.25 -18.42 -3.93
C MET A 1 20.56 -17.26 -2.97
N GLN A 2 21.81 -16.86 -2.72
CA GLN A 2 22.13 -15.68 -1.88
C GLN A 2 21.77 -14.34 -2.54
N TYR A 3 22.07 -14.15 -3.83
CA TYR A 3 21.77 -12.89 -4.53
C TYR A 3 20.30 -12.49 -4.51
N LEU A 4 19.38 -13.46 -4.61
CA LEU A 4 17.93 -13.19 -4.52
C LEU A 4 17.51 -12.74 -3.11
N LYS A 5 18.17 -13.24 -2.06
CA LYS A 5 17.92 -12.82 -0.68
C LYS A 5 18.42 -11.39 -0.46
N GLU A 6 19.59 -11.07 -1.00
CA GLU A 6 20.18 -9.74 -0.92
C GLU A 6 19.32 -8.70 -1.65
N ILE A 7 18.88 -9.00 -2.87
CA ILE A 7 17.99 -8.12 -3.65
C ILE A 7 16.65 -7.91 -2.93
N LYS A 8 16.06 -8.97 -2.37
CA LYS A 8 14.82 -8.85 -1.58
C LYS A 8 14.99 -7.96 -0.35
N LYS A 9 16.12 -8.07 0.34
CA LYS A 9 16.45 -7.25 1.50
C LYS A 9 16.55 -5.77 1.09
N TRP A 10 17.31 -5.47 0.04
CA TRP A 10 17.47 -4.11 -0.48
C TRP A 10 16.14 -3.48 -0.93
N ILE A 11 15.30 -4.24 -1.64
CA ILE A 11 13.97 -3.74 -2.04
C ILE A 11 13.10 -3.44 -0.80
N GLY A 12 13.17 -4.30 0.23
CA GLY A 12 12.48 -4.08 1.49
C GLY A 12 12.89 -2.76 2.14
N GLU A 13 14.20 -2.55 2.30
CA GLU A 13 14.76 -1.33 2.91
C GLU A 13 14.40 -0.06 2.11
N ILE A 14 14.50 -0.10 0.78
CA ILE A 14 14.12 1.04 -0.08
C ILE A 14 12.62 1.31 0.00
N THR A 15 11.79 0.26 0.06
CA THR A 15 10.33 0.40 0.18
C THR A 15 9.97 1.04 1.51
N GLU A 16 10.62 0.64 2.60
CA GLU A 16 10.40 1.22 3.93
C GLU A 16 10.73 2.72 3.96
N ILE A 17 11.88 3.11 3.40
CA ILE A 17 12.26 4.52 3.26
C ILE A 17 11.24 5.28 2.40
N SER A 18 10.82 4.69 1.28
CA SER A 18 9.83 5.30 0.38
C SER A 18 8.48 5.52 1.06
N LEU A 19 8.03 4.57 1.87
CA LEU A 19 6.79 4.68 2.64
C LEU A 19 6.87 5.81 3.68
N LEU A 20 7.99 5.94 4.38
CA LEU A 20 8.22 7.05 5.31
C LEU A 20 8.21 8.40 4.58
N LEU A 21 8.80 8.48 3.38
CA LEU A 21 8.79 9.69 2.55
C LEU A 21 7.38 10.03 2.05
N ILE A 22 6.56 9.04 1.68
CA ILE A 22 5.15 9.27 1.31
C ILE A 22 4.38 9.83 2.51
N ALA A 23 4.53 9.21 3.69
CA ALA A 23 3.86 9.67 4.91
C ALA A 23 4.24 11.13 5.25
N PHE A 24 5.53 11.46 5.17
CA PHE A 24 6.01 12.82 5.33
C PHE A 24 5.45 13.77 4.27
N GLY A 25 5.44 13.35 3.00
CA GLY A 25 4.92 14.12 1.88
C GLY A 25 3.44 14.46 2.03
N ILE A 26 2.63 13.53 2.52
CA ILE A 26 1.21 13.76 2.84
C ILE A 26 1.07 14.88 3.87
N VAL A 27 1.86 14.85 4.96
CA VAL A 27 1.81 15.89 5.99
C VAL A 27 2.21 17.25 5.42
N VAL A 28 3.30 17.31 4.66
CA VAL A 28 3.79 18.55 4.02
C VAL A 28 2.73 19.12 3.07
N GLN A 29 2.14 18.28 2.21
CA GLN A 29 1.14 18.73 1.25
C GLN A 29 -0.16 19.19 1.94
N ILE A 30 -0.57 18.57 3.06
CA ILE A 30 -1.72 19.04 3.85
C ILE A 30 -1.44 20.42 4.47
N LEU A 31 -0.22 20.65 4.96
CA LEU A 31 0.14 21.90 5.64
C LEU A 31 0.35 23.08 4.68
N PHE A 32 0.99 22.83 3.53
CA PHE A 32 1.43 23.88 2.62
C PHE A 32 0.70 23.87 1.26
N GLY A 33 -0.17 22.88 1.01
CA GLY A 33 -0.85 22.70 -0.26
C GLY A 33 0.09 22.24 -1.39
N ASP A 34 -0.37 22.38 -2.64
CA ASP A 34 0.36 21.96 -3.85
C ASP A 34 1.54 22.87 -4.24
N VAL A 35 1.86 23.85 -3.40
CA VAL A 35 2.91 24.84 -3.65
C VAL A 35 4.31 24.24 -3.44
N VAL A 36 4.40 23.05 -2.80
CA VAL A 36 5.68 22.41 -2.47
C VAL A 36 6.17 21.54 -3.65
N PRO A 37 7.34 21.85 -4.25
CA PRO A 37 7.91 21.02 -5.30
C PRO A 37 8.21 19.61 -4.75
N PHE A 38 7.99 18.59 -5.58
CA PHE A 38 8.17 17.15 -5.27
C PHE A 38 7.11 16.48 -4.38
N PHE A 39 6.37 17.21 -3.56
CA PHE A 39 5.30 16.64 -2.70
C PHE A 39 3.88 16.95 -3.18
N GLY A 40 3.73 17.71 -4.27
CA GLY A 40 2.44 17.99 -4.89
C GLY A 40 1.78 16.74 -5.48
N GLY A 41 0.45 16.64 -5.33
CA GLY A 41 -0.37 15.57 -5.88
C GLY A 41 -0.34 14.22 -5.14
N ILE A 42 0.42 14.06 -4.05
CA ILE A 42 0.47 12.80 -3.28
C ILE A 42 -0.90 12.49 -2.68
N THR A 43 -1.53 13.46 -2.01
CA THR A 43 -2.86 13.32 -1.41
C THR A 43 -3.93 13.06 -2.47
N THR A 44 -3.88 13.76 -3.61
CA THR A 44 -4.80 13.57 -4.73
C THR A 44 -4.72 12.15 -5.30
N ASN A 45 -3.50 11.66 -5.55
CA ASN A 45 -3.28 10.30 -6.04
C ASN A 45 -3.76 9.25 -5.03
N LEU A 46 -3.47 9.47 -3.74
CA LEU A 46 -3.93 8.58 -2.68
C LEU A 46 -5.46 8.56 -2.58
N THR A 47 -6.11 9.73 -2.55
CA THR A 47 -7.57 9.82 -2.50
C THR A 47 -8.22 9.19 -3.73
N ALA A 48 -7.65 9.35 -4.93
CA ALA A 48 -8.16 8.70 -6.13
C ALA A 48 -8.09 7.16 -6.04
N LEU A 49 -6.98 6.62 -5.50
CA LEU A 49 -6.85 5.19 -5.23
C LEU A 49 -7.86 4.72 -4.17
N LEU A 50 -8.02 5.47 -3.08
CA LEU A 50 -8.98 5.16 -2.02
C LEU A 50 -10.43 5.18 -2.53
N ASN A 51 -10.79 6.12 -3.40
CA ASN A 51 -12.10 6.16 -4.03
C ASN A 51 -12.31 4.93 -4.92
N THR A 52 -11.32 4.58 -5.74
CA THR A 52 -11.38 3.37 -6.58
C THR A 52 -11.54 2.09 -5.74
N LEU A 53 -10.87 2.03 -4.60
CA LEU A 53 -11.00 0.93 -3.63
C LEU A 53 -12.34 0.95 -2.89
N GLY A 54 -12.87 2.13 -2.57
CA GLY A 54 -14.16 2.32 -1.91
C GLY A 54 -15.34 1.95 -2.81
N ASP A 55 -15.30 2.37 -4.08
CA ASP A 55 -16.31 2.04 -5.09
C ASP A 55 -16.39 0.52 -5.34
N ASN A 56 -15.25 -0.16 -5.29
CA ASN A 56 -15.15 -1.61 -5.38
C ASN A 56 -15.12 -2.31 -4.01
N GLY A 57 -15.38 -1.58 -2.92
CA GLY A 57 -15.10 -2.03 -1.55
C GLY A 57 -15.90 -3.27 -1.17
N PHE A 58 -17.14 -3.38 -1.64
CA PHE A 58 -17.98 -4.56 -1.42
C PHE A 58 -17.40 -5.81 -2.09
N VAL A 59 -16.93 -5.68 -3.33
CA VAL A 59 -16.28 -6.77 -4.08
C VAL A 59 -14.98 -7.18 -3.40
N ALA A 60 -14.21 -6.20 -2.89
CA ALA A 60 -12.97 -6.45 -2.15
C ALA A 60 -13.21 -7.23 -0.86
N LEU A 61 -14.26 -6.89 -0.08
CA LEU A 61 -14.62 -7.62 1.14
C LEU A 61 -15.07 -9.06 0.86
N ILE A 62 -15.88 -9.28 -0.17
CA ILE A 62 -16.27 -10.64 -0.59
C ILE A 62 -15.03 -11.46 -0.97
N THR A 63 -14.16 -10.87 -1.79
CA THR A 63 -12.91 -11.50 -2.24
C THR A 63 -12.03 -11.89 -1.05
N LEU A 64 -11.87 -10.98 -0.07
CA LEU A 64 -11.12 -11.25 1.15
C LEU A 64 -11.75 -12.40 1.97
N GLY A 65 -13.09 -12.41 2.11
CA GLY A 65 -13.82 -13.48 2.79
C GLY A 65 -13.57 -14.85 2.16
N VAL A 66 -13.58 -14.93 0.82
CA VAL A 66 -13.27 -16.16 0.08
C VAL A 66 -11.82 -16.60 0.32
N ILE A 67 -10.86 -15.68 0.27
CA ILE A 67 -9.45 -15.99 0.51
C ILE A 67 -9.25 -16.54 1.94
N LEU A 68 -9.84 -15.88 2.94
CA LEU A 68 -9.75 -16.32 4.33
C LEU A 68 -10.40 -17.68 4.55
N TYR A 69 -11.56 -17.93 3.93
CA TYR A 69 -12.22 -19.24 3.94
C TYR A 69 -11.33 -20.34 3.35
N LEU A 70 -10.70 -20.08 2.20
CA LEU A 70 -9.78 -21.03 1.56
C LEU A 70 -8.53 -21.29 2.42
N LEU A 71 -7.96 -20.25 3.03
CA LEU A 71 -6.80 -20.39 3.92
C LEU A 71 -7.14 -21.15 5.21
N GLN A 72 -8.31 -20.91 5.80
CA GLN A 72 -8.77 -21.69 6.96
C GLN A 72 -9.06 -23.14 6.58
N ARG A 73 -9.68 -23.40 5.42
CA ARG A 73 -9.98 -24.76 4.97
C ARG A 73 -8.73 -25.63 4.81
N ARG A 74 -7.60 -25.06 4.35
CA ARG A 74 -6.34 -25.82 4.25
C ARG A 74 -5.80 -26.27 5.60
N ARG A 75 -6.03 -25.51 6.68
CA ARG A 75 -5.54 -25.84 8.02
C ARG A 75 -6.34 -26.94 8.74
N VAL A 76 -7.54 -27.27 8.25
CA VAL A 76 -8.40 -28.30 8.84
C VAL A 76 -8.12 -29.69 8.25
N THR A 77 -7.32 -29.76 7.17
CA THR A 77 -6.99 -31.04 6.51
C THR A 77 -5.58 -31.56 6.87
N ASP A 78 -4.88 -30.86 7.77
CA ASP A 78 -3.68 -31.36 8.47
C ASP A 78 -4.08 -31.77 9.91
#